data_AF-A0A0C3G3L4-F1
#
_entry.id   AF-A0A0C3G3L4-F1
#
_cell.length_a   1.000
_cell.length_b   1.000
_cell.length_c   1.000
_cell.angle_alpha   90.00
_cell.angle_beta   90.00
_cell.angle_gamma   90.00
#
_symmetry.space_group_name_H-M   'P 1'
#
loop_
_entity.id
_entity.type
_entity.pdbx_description
1 polymer ?
#
loop_
_entity_poly.entity_id
_entity_poly.type
_entity_poly.pdbx_seq_one_letter_code
_entity_poly.pdbx_strand_id
1 'polypeptide(L)'
;MRLFLILALLALLVATVSAWDKEDHEIFDLVSELEASEGKGTSFYSWLEVPSTASTAQISKAYRRKSMLLHPDKNPGVKGIHERFARLGVIGAILRDARGRERYDHFYKNGVPRWRGTGYYYSRWRPGMAEVLVFLTLLTSVLQYTVQRMTYQNDLRRIETIIGNAKLAAWGPKMIPVDGKRKVKVSIGGTPRIDDEGNQIGGRMIDMVVEGNGFVSIVDDTGDLHPLDTDSAIPAAISRTWPPVLARYLISKIIHRAPKDSDELLEVDNADKSESGSESPGSRAATPNETVPTVLKGGRAATVKAGGKRRKAVRSR
;
A
#
# COMPACT_ATOMS: atom_id res chain seq x y z
N MET A 1 0.21 -25.68 -3.22
CA MET A 1 -0.14 -26.29 -4.53
C MET A 1 -1.51 -25.85 -5.04
N ARG A 2 -2.59 -25.93 -4.24
CA ARG A 2 -3.95 -25.51 -4.69
C ARG A 2 -4.06 -24.04 -5.13
N LEU A 3 -3.40 -23.12 -4.42
CA LEU A 3 -3.38 -21.68 -4.78
C LEU A 3 -2.68 -21.43 -6.14
N PHE A 4 -1.57 -22.12 -6.39
CA PHE A 4 -0.84 -22.01 -7.67
C PHE A 4 -1.63 -22.57 -8.84
N LEU A 5 -2.39 -23.66 -8.63
CA LEU A 5 -3.29 -24.21 -9.64
C LEU A 5 -4.46 -23.27 -9.94
N ILE A 6 -5.02 -22.61 -8.91
CA ILE A 6 -6.09 -21.61 -9.10
C ILE A 6 -5.55 -20.38 -9.84
N LEU A 7 -4.35 -19.90 -9.49
CA LEU A 7 -3.71 -18.78 -10.19
C LEU A 7 -3.35 -19.14 -11.63
N ALA A 8 -2.85 -20.35 -11.89
CA ALA A 8 -2.55 -20.82 -13.25
C ALA A 8 -3.83 -21.00 -14.08
N LEU A 9 -4.90 -21.52 -13.49
CA LEU A 9 -6.21 -21.63 -14.15
C LEU A 9 -6.81 -20.27 -14.44
N LEU A 10 -6.66 -19.30 -13.54
CA LEU A 10 -7.12 -17.93 -13.74
C LEU A 10 -6.30 -17.22 -14.83
N ALA A 11 -4.97 -17.41 -14.84
CA ALA A 11 -4.10 -16.91 -15.90
C ALA A 11 -4.42 -17.54 -17.27
N LEU A 12 -4.71 -18.84 -17.30
CA LEU A 12 -5.18 -19.53 -18.50
C LEU A 12 -6.54 -18.98 -18.97
N LEU A 13 -7.48 -18.77 -18.05
CA LEU A 13 -8.79 -18.20 -18.35
C LEU A 13 -8.65 -16.79 -18.93
N VAL A 14 -7.82 -15.94 -18.34
CA VAL A 14 -7.51 -14.59 -18.85
C VAL A 14 -6.89 -14.66 -20.25
N ALA A 15 -6.04 -15.64 -20.53
CA ALA A 15 -5.46 -15.83 -21.87
C ALA A 15 -6.47 -16.37 -22.89
N THR A 16 -7.50 -17.12 -22.45
CA THR A 16 -8.56 -17.66 -23.32
C THR A 16 -9.72 -16.70 -23.56
N VAL A 17 -9.82 -15.61 -22.80
CA VAL A 17 -10.78 -14.54 -23.12
C VAL A 17 -10.22 -13.78 -24.31
N SER A 18 -10.90 -13.89 -25.45
CA SER A 18 -10.75 -12.96 -26.56
C SER A 18 -10.89 -11.54 -25.99
N ALA A 19 -9.75 -10.86 -25.85
CA ALA A 19 -9.75 -9.44 -25.52
C ALA A 19 -10.33 -8.71 -26.74
N TRP A 20 -11.29 -7.83 -26.49
CA TRP A 20 -11.78 -6.92 -27.53
C TRP A 20 -10.64 -6.04 -28.03
N ASP A 21 -10.59 -5.82 -29.33
CA ASP A 21 -9.59 -4.94 -29.93
C ASP A 21 -10.01 -3.48 -29.79
N LYS A 22 -9.09 -2.56 -30.09
CA LYS A 22 -9.37 -1.13 -30.14
C LYS A 22 -10.58 -0.80 -31.03
N GLU A 23 -10.69 -1.46 -32.18
CA GLU A 23 -11.81 -1.27 -33.11
C GLU A 23 -13.17 -1.70 -32.52
N ASP A 24 -13.21 -2.71 -31.64
CA ASP A 24 -14.46 -3.10 -30.95
C ASP A 24 -14.92 -1.99 -30.03
N HIS A 25 -13.99 -1.43 -29.25
CA HIS A 25 -14.28 -0.34 -28.33
C HIS A 25 -14.79 0.88 -29.10
N GLU A 26 -14.18 1.21 -30.24
CA GLU A 26 -14.66 2.29 -31.11
C GLU A 26 -16.08 2.00 -31.63
N ILE A 27 -16.39 0.76 -32.06
CA ILE A 27 -17.74 0.37 -32.46
C ILE A 27 -18.74 0.54 -31.30
N PHE A 28 -18.40 0.10 -30.10
CA PHE A 28 -19.29 0.17 -28.93
C PHE A 28 -19.57 1.62 -28.52
N ASP A 29 -18.53 2.45 -28.50
CA ASP A 29 -18.65 3.87 -28.19
C ASP A 29 -19.56 4.55 -29.22
N LEU A 30 -19.34 4.31 -30.52
CA LEU A 30 -20.16 4.85 -31.61
C LEU A 30 -21.62 4.40 -31.54
N VAL A 31 -21.89 3.13 -31.23
CA VAL A 31 -23.27 2.63 -31.05
C VAL A 31 -23.92 3.35 -29.88
N SER A 32 -23.22 3.46 -28.74
CA SER A 32 -23.79 4.10 -27.55
C SER A 32 -24.03 5.60 -27.74
N GLU A 33 -23.17 6.28 -28.49
CA GLU A 33 -23.33 7.67 -28.87
C GLU A 33 -24.48 7.87 -29.86
N LEU A 34 -24.61 6.96 -30.82
CA LEU A 34 -25.68 7.00 -31.81
C LEU A 34 -27.03 6.82 -31.11
N GLU A 35 -27.15 5.84 -30.21
CA GLU A 35 -28.34 5.62 -29.40
C GLU A 35 -28.68 6.82 -28.50
N ALA A 36 -27.66 7.48 -27.93
CA ALA A 36 -27.85 8.67 -27.10
C ALA A 36 -28.37 9.88 -27.90
N SER A 37 -27.99 9.99 -29.18
CA SER A 37 -28.31 11.16 -30.00
C SER A 37 -29.54 10.99 -30.90
N GLU A 38 -29.77 9.81 -31.47
CA GLU A 38 -30.85 9.55 -32.44
C GLU A 38 -31.98 8.67 -31.86
N GLY A 39 -31.75 8.04 -30.70
CA GLY A 39 -32.74 7.20 -30.02
C GLY A 39 -32.31 5.74 -29.87
N LYS A 40 -32.95 5.01 -28.95
CA LYS A 40 -32.62 3.61 -28.67
C LYS A 40 -32.89 2.73 -29.90
N GLY A 41 -31.95 1.84 -30.24
CA GLY A 41 -32.09 0.91 -31.35
C GLY A 41 -31.70 1.45 -32.73
N THR A 42 -31.17 2.68 -32.82
CA THR A 42 -30.61 3.19 -34.09
C THR A 42 -29.30 2.49 -34.43
N SER A 43 -29.29 1.71 -35.50
CA SER A 43 -28.11 1.04 -36.06
C SER A 43 -27.38 1.91 -37.09
N PHE A 44 -26.13 1.58 -37.43
CA PHE A 44 -25.36 2.29 -38.44
C PHE A 44 -26.05 2.23 -39.82
N TYR A 45 -26.67 1.10 -40.14
CA TYR A 45 -27.45 0.92 -41.37
C TYR A 45 -28.71 1.78 -41.39
N SER A 46 -29.49 1.75 -40.30
CA SER A 46 -30.70 2.57 -40.18
C SER A 46 -30.37 4.06 -40.25
N TRP A 47 -29.25 4.47 -39.64
CA TRP A 47 -28.80 5.85 -39.69
C TRP A 47 -28.33 6.23 -41.10
N LEU A 48 -27.55 5.40 -41.80
CA LEU A 48 -27.17 5.68 -43.18
C LEU A 48 -28.32 5.53 -44.20
N GLU A 49 -29.52 5.14 -43.75
CA GLU A 49 -30.69 4.88 -44.61
C GLU A 49 -30.43 3.79 -45.67
N VAL A 50 -29.70 2.74 -45.27
CA VAL A 50 -29.39 1.59 -46.14
C VAL A 50 -29.75 0.28 -45.46
N PRO A 51 -30.11 -0.78 -46.21
CA PRO A 51 -30.28 -2.11 -45.63
C PRO A 51 -28.94 -2.69 -45.16
N SER A 52 -28.96 -3.60 -44.20
CA SER A 52 -27.75 -4.32 -43.74
C SER A 52 -27.08 -5.16 -44.83
N THR A 53 -27.84 -5.53 -45.87
CA THR A 53 -27.36 -6.25 -47.07
C THR A 53 -26.75 -5.34 -48.13
N ALA A 54 -26.68 -4.02 -47.90
CA ALA A 54 -26.19 -3.07 -48.88
C ALA A 54 -24.73 -3.33 -49.31
N SER A 55 -24.42 -3.11 -50.59
CA SER A 55 -23.06 -3.21 -51.10
C SER A 55 -22.18 -2.03 -50.64
N THR A 56 -20.86 -2.19 -50.67
CA THR A 56 -19.90 -1.11 -50.32
C THR A 56 -20.09 0.14 -51.18
N ALA A 57 -20.50 -0.03 -52.44
CA ALA A 57 -20.83 1.07 -53.35
C ALA A 57 -22.10 1.83 -52.91
N GLN A 58 -23.15 1.11 -52.46
CA GLN A 58 -24.36 1.71 -51.92
C GLN A 58 -24.09 2.47 -50.62
N ILE A 59 -23.30 1.89 -49.72
CA ILE A 59 -22.86 2.54 -48.47
C ILE A 59 -22.08 3.82 -48.79
N SER A 60 -21.16 3.78 -49.76
CA SER A 60 -20.39 4.95 -50.19
C SER A 60 -21.28 6.06 -50.77
N LYS A 61 -22.31 5.69 -51.53
CA LYS A 61 -23.29 6.64 -52.08
C LYS A 61 -24.12 7.29 -50.97
N ALA A 62 -24.61 6.48 -50.02
CA ALA A 62 -25.39 6.96 -48.87
C ALA A 62 -24.55 7.87 -47.95
N TYR A 63 -23.30 7.49 -47.68
CA TYR A 63 -22.35 8.32 -46.93
C TYR A 63 -22.18 9.69 -47.58
N ARG A 64 -21.97 9.77 -48.91
CA ARG A 64 -21.82 11.05 -49.61
C ARG A 64 -23.05 11.92 -49.48
N ARG A 65 -24.25 11.34 -49.65
CA ARG A 65 -25.52 12.07 -49.47
C ARG A 65 -25.65 12.61 -48.05
N LYS A 66 -25.38 11.77 -47.04
CA LYS A 66 -25.51 12.16 -45.63
C LYS A 66 -24.44 13.16 -45.19
N SER A 67 -23.24 13.07 -45.75
CA SER A 67 -22.14 14.01 -45.50
C SER A 67 -22.48 15.42 -46.01
N MET A 68 -23.13 15.54 -47.17
CA MET A 68 -23.61 16.83 -47.66
C MET A 68 -24.69 17.45 -46.78
N LEU A 69 -25.57 16.61 -46.18
CA LEU A 69 -26.62 17.07 -45.27
C LEU A 69 -26.05 17.51 -43.92
N LEU A 70 -25.05 16.79 -43.39
CA LEU A 70 -24.46 17.05 -42.08
C LEU A 70 -23.22 17.96 -42.13
N HIS A 71 -22.89 18.56 -43.28
CA HIS A 71 -21.69 19.37 -43.41
C HIS A 71 -21.72 20.60 -42.48
N PRO A 72 -20.68 20.86 -41.68
CA PRO A 72 -20.67 21.97 -40.73
C PRO A 72 -20.82 23.34 -41.41
N ASP A 73 -20.15 23.58 -42.54
CA ASP A 73 -20.28 24.86 -43.27
C ASP A 73 -21.68 25.13 -43.82
N LYS A 74 -22.45 24.09 -44.12
CA LYS A 74 -23.82 24.24 -44.64
C LYS A 74 -24.86 24.43 -43.53
N ASN A 75 -24.48 24.11 -42.30
CA ASN A 75 -25.35 24.18 -41.13
C ASN A 75 -24.69 25.03 -40.02
N PRO A 76 -24.30 26.29 -40.29
CA PRO A 76 -23.72 27.14 -39.27
C PRO A 76 -24.76 27.41 -38.17
N GLY A 77 -24.40 27.17 -36.92
CA GLY A 77 -25.26 27.43 -35.75
C GLY A 77 -26.05 26.22 -35.23
N VAL A 78 -26.00 25.06 -35.90
CA VAL A 78 -26.60 23.83 -35.36
C VAL A 78 -25.68 23.22 -34.29
N LYS A 79 -26.15 23.16 -33.04
CA LYS A 79 -25.41 22.56 -31.92
C LYS A 79 -25.15 21.07 -32.21
N GLY A 80 -23.91 20.61 -31.98
CA GLY A 80 -23.52 19.21 -32.15
C GLY A 80 -23.33 18.75 -33.62
N ILE A 81 -23.41 19.64 -34.61
CA ILE A 81 -23.23 19.26 -36.03
C ILE A 81 -21.83 18.70 -36.30
N HIS A 82 -20.79 19.29 -35.68
CA HIS A 82 -19.42 18.83 -35.79
C HIS A 82 -19.25 17.40 -35.27
N GLU A 83 -19.85 17.08 -34.13
CA GLU A 83 -19.80 15.75 -33.52
C GLU A 83 -20.55 14.73 -34.40
N ARG A 84 -21.74 15.08 -34.90
CA ARG A 84 -22.51 14.21 -35.82
C ARG A 84 -21.75 13.95 -37.12
N PHE A 85 -21.08 14.96 -37.66
CA PHE A 85 -20.27 14.81 -38.88
C PHE A 85 -19.01 13.97 -38.63
N ALA A 86 -18.31 14.19 -37.51
CA ALA A 86 -17.16 13.37 -37.12
C ALA A 86 -17.58 11.90 -36.98
N ARG A 87 -18.70 11.64 -36.29
CA ARG A 87 -19.28 10.29 -36.15
C ARG A 87 -19.61 9.66 -37.50
N LEU A 88 -20.17 10.43 -38.43
CA LEU A 88 -20.43 9.95 -39.81
C LEU A 88 -19.15 9.47 -40.48
N GLY A 89 -18.06 10.22 -40.34
CA GLY A 89 -16.75 9.86 -40.87
C GLY A 89 -16.27 8.50 -40.37
N VAL A 90 -16.33 8.28 -39.05
CA VAL A 90 -15.85 7.04 -38.44
C VAL A 90 -16.77 5.86 -38.79
N ILE A 91 -18.09 6.00 -38.67
CA ILE A 91 -19.06 4.96 -39.06
C ILE A 91 -18.89 4.59 -40.54
N GLY A 92 -18.73 5.58 -41.41
CA GLY A 92 -18.50 5.38 -42.83
C GLY A 92 -17.17 4.68 -43.12
N ALA A 93 -16.12 4.90 -42.32
CA ALA A 93 -14.86 4.17 -42.45
C ALA A 93 -15.03 2.69 -42.07
N ILE A 94 -15.68 2.40 -40.93
CA ILE A 94 -15.93 1.03 -40.45
C ILE A 94 -16.79 0.23 -41.44
N LEU A 95 -17.87 0.80 -41.95
CA LEU A 95 -18.78 0.09 -42.87
C LEU A 95 -18.21 -0.12 -44.28
N ARG A 96 -17.22 0.67 -44.69
CA ARG A 96 -16.55 0.52 -46.00
C ARG A 96 -15.41 -0.50 -45.95
N ASP A 97 -14.76 -0.65 -44.79
CA ASP A 97 -13.78 -1.69 -44.59
C ASP A 97 -14.46 -3.05 -44.37
N ALA A 98 -13.92 -4.10 -45.00
CA ALA A 98 -14.51 -5.43 -44.93
C ALA A 98 -14.42 -6.03 -43.53
N ARG A 99 -13.27 -5.84 -42.84
CA ARG A 99 -13.05 -6.36 -41.50
C ARG A 99 -13.86 -5.59 -40.46
N GLY A 100 -13.82 -4.26 -40.52
CA GLY A 100 -14.63 -3.39 -39.65
C GLY A 100 -16.13 -3.69 -39.77
N ARG A 101 -16.61 -3.92 -41.00
CA ARG A 101 -18.00 -4.30 -41.24
C ARG A 101 -18.35 -5.66 -40.65
N GLU A 102 -17.51 -6.68 -40.84
CA GLU A 102 -17.76 -8.02 -40.29
C GLU A 102 -17.86 -7.98 -38.75
N ARG A 103 -16.96 -7.24 -38.09
CA ARG A 103 -16.98 -7.04 -36.63
C ARG A 103 -18.25 -6.33 -36.20
N TYR A 104 -18.65 -5.26 -36.89
CA TYR A 104 -19.91 -4.59 -36.62
C TYR A 104 -21.13 -5.51 -36.82
N ASP A 105 -21.17 -6.28 -37.90
CA ASP A 105 -22.25 -7.22 -38.22
C ASP A 105 -22.38 -8.32 -37.16
N HIS A 106 -21.26 -8.77 -36.58
CA HIS A 106 -21.26 -9.67 -35.44
C HIS A 106 -22.00 -9.07 -34.23
N PHE A 107 -21.66 -7.85 -33.81
CA PHE A 107 -22.33 -7.19 -32.67
C PHE A 107 -23.75 -6.71 -32.99
N TYR A 108 -24.04 -6.40 -34.25
CA TYR A 108 -25.38 -6.03 -34.70
C TYR A 108 -26.35 -7.21 -34.53
N LYS A 109 -25.90 -8.46 -34.78
CA LYS A 109 -26.71 -9.67 -34.61
C LYS A 109 -26.72 -10.19 -33.18
N ASN A 110 -25.57 -10.21 -32.52
CA ASN A 110 -25.40 -10.81 -31.19
C ASN A 110 -25.66 -9.83 -30.03
N GLY A 111 -25.79 -8.54 -30.33
CA GLY A 111 -25.92 -7.47 -29.35
C GLY A 111 -24.55 -6.90 -28.93
N VAL A 112 -24.58 -5.61 -28.59
CA VAL A 112 -23.41 -4.89 -28.07
C VAL A 112 -23.33 -5.08 -26.56
N PRO A 113 -22.16 -5.43 -26.00
CA PRO A 113 -21.98 -5.52 -24.55
C PRO A 113 -22.27 -4.17 -23.89
N ARG A 114 -23.03 -4.17 -22.78
CA ARG A 114 -23.30 -2.95 -21.99
C ARG A 114 -22.08 -2.44 -21.20
N TRP A 115 -20.96 -3.16 -21.24
CA TRP A 115 -19.76 -2.78 -20.49
C TRP A 115 -19.06 -1.61 -21.17
N ARG A 116 -19.12 -0.44 -20.51
CA ARG A 116 -18.31 0.72 -20.88
C ARG A 116 -16.98 0.56 -20.15
N GLY A 117 -15.88 0.54 -20.90
CA GLY A 117 -14.58 0.08 -20.40
C GLY A 117 -14.02 0.84 -19.20
N THR A 118 -12.82 0.48 -18.73
CA THR A 118 -12.17 1.15 -17.59
C THR A 118 -12.08 2.68 -17.78
N GLY A 119 -11.93 3.16 -19.01
CA GLY A 119 -11.98 4.57 -19.40
C GLY A 119 -13.28 5.29 -19.00
N TYR A 120 -14.43 4.61 -19.01
CA TYR A 120 -15.70 5.17 -18.53
C TYR A 120 -15.68 5.39 -17.01
N TYR A 121 -15.06 4.48 -16.26
CA TYR A 121 -14.88 4.66 -14.83
C TYR A 121 -13.93 5.83 -14.54
N TYR A 122 -12.85 6.01 -15.30
CA TYR A 122 -11.95 7.15 -15.15
C TYR A 122 -12.56 8.49 -15.56
N SER A 123 -13.42 8.52 -16.58
CA SER A 123 -14.08 9.76 -17.03
C SER A 123 -15.20 10.20 -16.08
N ARG A 124 -15.92 9.24 -15.50
CA ARG A 124 -16.99 9.50 -14.53
C ARG A 124 -16.47 9.70 -13.10
N TRP A 125 -15.50 8.90 -12.70
CA TRP A 125 -14.88 8.91 -11.38
C TRP A 125 -13.41 9.28 -11.56
N ARG A 126 -13.11 10.58 -11.47
CA ARG A 126 -11.73 11.07 -11.41
C ARG A 126 -11.33 11.07 -9.94
N PRO A 127 -10.66 10.02 -9.43
CA PRO A 127 -10.37 9.95 -8.01
C PRO A 127 -9.50 11.14 -7.62
N GLY A 128 -9.94 11.86 -6.58
CA GLY A 128 -9.16 12.98 -6.06
C GLY A 128 -7.87 12.48 -5.40
N MET A 129 -6.86 13.35 -5.28
CA MET A 129 -5.62 13.02 -4.56
C MET A 129 -5.90 12.49 -3.14
N ALA A 130 -6.89 13.07 -2.46
CA ALA A 130 -7.30 12.62 -1.13
C ALA A 130 -7.87 11.19 -1.13
N GLU A 131 -8.71 10.84 -2.11
CA GLU A 131 -9.30 9.51 -2.23
C GLU A 131 -8.24 8.45 -2.52
N VAL A 132 -7.28 8.77 -3.38
CA VAL A 132 -6.13 7.90 -3.67
C VAL A 132 -5.29 7.67 -2.41
N LEU A 133 -5.03 8.73 -1.63
CA LEU A 133 -4.30 8.61 -0.37
C LEU A 133 -5.07 7.78 0.65
N VAL A 134 -6.38 7.98 0.81
CA VAL A 134 -7.22 7.16 1.70
C VAL A 134 -7.19 5.69 1.26
N PHE A 135 -7.37 5.41 -0.02
CA PHE A 135 -7.29 4.05 -0.54
C PHE A 135 -5.93 3.39 -0.28
N LEU A 136 -4.84 4.11 -0.55
CA LEU A 136 -3.47 3.61 -0.31
C LEU A 136 -3.20 3.38 1.18
N THR A 137 -3.69 4.26 2.06
CA THR A 137 -3.56 4.08 3.52
C THR A 137 -4.32 2.85 4.01
N LEU A 138 -5.52 2.60 3.48
CA LEU A 138 -6.30 1.40 3.78
C LEU A 138 -5.58 0.16 3.27
N LEU A 139 -5.09 0.17 2.02
CA LEU A 139 -4.37 -0.95 1.42
C LEU A 139 -3.11 -1.31 2.21
N THR A 140 -2.30 -0.31 2.58
CA THR A 140 -1.09 -0.53 3.38
C THR A 140 -1.42 -0.99 4.80
N SER A 141 -2.51 -0.50 5.41
CA SER A 141 -2.99 -0.97 6.71
C SER A 141 -3.40 -2.45 6.68
N VAL A 142 -4.11 -2.87 5.64
CA VAL A 142 -4.53 -4.28 5.45
C VAL A 142 -3.32 -5.19 5.27
N LEU A 143 -2.35 -4.77 4.46
CA LEU A 143 -1.12 -5.53 4.27
C LEU A 143 -0.34 -5.65 5.60
N GLN A 144 -0.20 -4.55 6.33
CA GLN A 144 0.47 -4.54 7.63
C GLN A 144 -0.26 -5.45 8.65
N TYR A 145 -1.59 -5.41 8.72
CA TYR A 145 -2.37 -6.29 9.58
C TYR A 145 -2.15 -7.76 9.23
N THR A 146 -2.10 -8.07 7.94
CA THR A 146 -1.84 -9.44 7.45
C THR A 146 -0.46 -9.91 7.90
N VAL A 147 0.57 -9.06 7.77
CA VAL A 147 1.91 -9.35 8.29
C VAL A 147 1.86 -9.57 9.79
N GLN A 148 1.27 -8.66 10.58
CA GLN A 148 1.16 -8.81 12.03
C GLN A 148 0.48 -10.12 12.44
N ARG A 149 -0.58 -10.53 11.71
CA ARG A 149 -1.26 -11.80 11.94
C ARG A 149 -0.33 -12.98 11.66
N MET A 150 0.44 -12.95 10.57
CA MET A 150 1.42 -13.99 10.27
C MET A 150 2.53 -14.04 11.32
N THR A 151 3.05 -12.89 11.75
CA THR A 151 4.10 -12.80 12.77
C THR A 151 3.61 -13.37 14.09
N TYR A 152 2.42 -12.97 14.56
CA TYR A 152 1.82 -13.51 15.78
C TYR A 152 1.71 -15.04 15.75
N GLN A 153 1.26 -15.60 14.62
CA GLN A 153 1.16 -17.05 14.43
C GLN A 153 2.52 -17.76 14.36
N ASN A 154 3.57 -17.07 13.90
CA ASN A 154 4.93 -17.59 13.92
C ASN A 154 5.53 -17.50 15.34
N ASP A 155 5.28 -16.41 16.05
CA ASP A 155 5.79 -16.15 17.40
C ASP A 155 5.24 -17.17 18.40
N LEU A 156 3.93 -17.48 18.33
CA LEU A 156 3.34 -18.54 19.17
C LEU A 156 4.04 -19.89 18.98
N ARG A 157 4.23 -20.32 17.72
CA ARG A 157 4.94 -21.57 17.40
C ARG A 157 6.39 -21.55 17.87
N ARG A 158 7.06 -20.40 17.77
CA ARG A 158 8.45 -20.23 18.21
C ARG A 158 8.56 -20.33 19.73
N ILE A 159 7.65 -19.68 20.47
CA ILE A 159 7.60 -19.74 21.94
C ILE A 159 7.38 -21.18 22.39
N GLU A 160 6.41 -21.88 21.81
CA GLU A 160 6.14 -23.29 22.12
C GLU A 160 7.36 -24.19 21.88
N THR A 161 8.04 -24.00 20.75
CA THR A 161 9.27 -24.76 20.42
C THR A 161 10.40 -24.49 21.41
N ILE A 162 10.59 -23.21 21.79
CA ILE A 162 11.61 -22.81 22.76
C ILE A 162 11.31 -23.40 24.14
N ILE A 163 10.06 -23.30 24.60
CA ILE A 163 9.62 -23.89 25.88
C ILE A 163 9.82 -25.41 25.86
N GLY A 164 9.45 -26.08 24.77
CA GLY A 164 9.65 -27.52 24.58
C GLY A 164 11.13 -27.91 24.66
N ASN A 165 12.01 -27.19 23.96
CA ASN A 165 13.45 -27.43 23.99
C ASN A 165 14.06 -27.16 25.38
N ALA A 166 13.59 -26.11 26.07
CA ALA A 166 14.01 -25.80 27.43
C ALA A 166 13.65 -26.93 28.40
N LYS A 167 12.40 -27.42 28.33
CA LYS A 167 11.92 -28.55 29.14
C LYS A 167 12.68 -29.84 28.83
N LEU A 168 12.92 -30.15 27.56
CA LEU A 168 13.71 -31.32 27.16
C LEU A 168 15.13 -31.27 27.69
N ALA A 169 15.78 -30.11 27.66
CA ALA A 169 17.13 -29.95 28.19
C ALA A 169 17.17 -29.91 29.74
N ALA A 170 16.10 -29.47 30.41
CA ALA A 170 15.99 -29.49 31.87
C ALA A 170 15.64 -30.89 32.43
N TRP A 171 14.71 -31.60 31.80
CA TRP A 171 14.08 -32.83 32.32
C TRP A 171 14.48 -34.10 31.57
N GLY A 172 15.18 -33.96 30.45
CA GLY A 172 15.58 -35.08 29.59
C GLY A 172 14.43 -35.61 28.71
N PRO A 173 14.68 -36.69 27.94
CA PRO A 173 13.74 -37.19 26.93
C PRO A 173 12.43 -37.74 27.50
N LYS A 174 12.37 -38.03 28.81
CA LYS A 174 11.17 -38.52 29.49
C LYS A 174 10.25 -37.39 30.00
N MET A 175 10.67 -36.12 29.92
CA MET A 175 9.88 -34.94 30.32
C MET A 175 9.31 -35.03 31.75
N ILE A 176 10.08 -35.62 32.67
CA ILE A 176 9.66 -35.75 34.07
C ILE A 176 10.15 -34.50 34.82
N PRO A 177 9.25 -33.73 35.45
CA PRO A 177 9.65 -32.54 36.19
C PRO A 177 10.58 -32.94 37.34
N VAL A 178 11.70 -32.23 37.44
CA VAL A 178 12.63 -32.37 38.56
C VAL A 178 12.40 -31.21 39.51
N ASP A 179 12.32 -31.51 40.81
CA ASP A 179 12.13 -30.49 41.83
C ASP A 179 13.28 -29.48 41.85
N GLY A 180 12.94 -28.19 41.93
CA GLY A 180 13.88 -27.07 41.98
C GLY A 180 13.98 -26.27 40.68
N LYS A 181 14.99 -25.39 40.61
CA LYS A 181 15.27 -24.50 39.47
C LYS A 181 16.47 -25.05 38.70
N ARG A 182 16.31 -25.32 37.40
CA ARG A 182 17.41 -25.74 36.51
C ARG A 182 17.73 -24.64 35.52
N LYS A 183 18.97 -24.16 35.53
CA LYS A 183 19.49 -23.24 34.51
C LYS A 183 19.91 -24.05 33.28
N VAL A 184 19.38 -23.69 32.12
CA VAL A 184 19.52 -24.40 30.85
C VAL A 184 19.82 -23.39 29.76
N LYS A 185 20.71 -23.74 28.83
CA LYS A 185 21.06 -22.90 27.70
C LYS A 185 20.37 -23.42 26.44
N VAL A 186 19.45 -22.63 25.88
CA VAL A 186 18.59 -23.04 24.76
C VAL A 186 18.90 -22.22 23.51
N SER A 187 18.90 -22.87 22.35
CA SER A 187 19.07 -22.19 21.06
C SER A 187 17.75 -21.56 20.61
N ILE A 188 17.79 -20.25 20.33
CA ILE A 188 16.63 -19.48 19.84
C ILE A 188 16.64 -19.36 18.30
N GLY A 189 17.60 -20.04 17.66
CA GLY A 189 17.88 -19.93 16.24
C GLY A 189 18.76 -18.72 15.91
N GLY A 190 19.08 -18.56 14.63
CA GLY A 190 19.98 -17.54 14.13
C GLY A 190 20.99 -18.15 13.15
N THR A 191 21.46 -17.34 12.20
CA THR A 191 22.51 -17.76 11.27
C THR A 191 23.78 -18.10 12.07
N PRO A 192 24.46 -19.21 11.77
CA PRO A 192 25.76 -19.52 12.38
C PRO A 192 26.70 -18.33 12.20
N ARG A 193 27.40 -17.94 13.26
CA ARG A 193 28.40 -16.86 13.21
C ARG A 193 29.78 -17.48 13.40
N ILE A 194 30.76 -16.92 12.73
CA ILE A 194 32.17 -17.29 12.91
C ILE A 194 32.73 -16.27 13.90
N ASP A 195 33.34 -16.74 14.98
CA ASP A 195 34.04 -15.86 15.92
C ASP A 195 35.38 -15.37 15.35
N ASP A 196 36.03 -14.45 16.06
CA ASP A 196 37.33 -13.87 15.66
C ASP A 196 38.46 -14.91 15.62
N GLU A 197 38.21 -16.12 16.13
CA GLU A 197 39.12 -17.27 16.18
C GLU A 197 38.84 -18.28 15.06
N GLY A 198 37.82 -18.05 14.22
CA GLY A 198 37.49 -18.91 13.08
C GLY A 198 36.59 -20.10 13.42
N ASN A 199 36.09 -20.22 14.64
CA ASN A 199 35.17 -21.28 15.06
C ASN A 199 33.72 -20.91 14.76
N GLN A 200 32.93 -21.92 14.34
CA GLN A 200 31.52 -21.75 14.03
C GLN A 200 30.69 -21.81 15.31
N ILE A 201 30.28 -20.65 15.83
CA ILE A 201 29.32 -20.57 16.92
C ILE A 201 27.93 -20.82 16.35
N GLY A 202 27.19 -21.74 16.99
CA GLY A 202 25.77 -21.98 16.71
C GLY A 202 24.93 -20.71 16.86
N GLY A 203 23.66 -20.77 16.44
CA GLY A 203 22.73 -19.64 16.56
C GLY A 203 22.65 -19.05 17.98
N ARG A 204 21.96 -17.92 18.14
CA ARG A 204 21.89 -17.20 19.41
C ARG A 204 21.35 -18.12 20.52
N MET A 205 22.16 -18.31 21.57
CA MET A 205 21.80 -19.07 22.76
C MET A 205 21.32 -18.11 23.85
N ILE A 206 20.30 -18.50 24.60
CA ILE A 206 19.83 -17.75 25.76
C ILE A 206 19.80 -18.68 26.98
N ASP A 207 20.21 -18.12 28.11
CA ASP A 207 20.12 -18.77 29.40
C ASP A 207 18.67 -18.69 29.91
N MET A 208 18.11 -19.85 30.23
CA MET A 208 16.74 -20.01 30.71
C MET A 208 16.75 -20.75 32.03
N VAL A 209 15.74 -20.50 32.86
CA VAL A 209 15.49 -21.26 34.09
C VAL A 209 14.17 -21.98 33.94
N VAL A 210 14.20 -23.29 34.10
CA VAL A 210 13.01 -24.15 34.14
C VAL A 210 12.75 -24.51 35.59
N GLU A 211 11.56 -24.17 36.07
CA GLU A 211 11.09 -24.52 37.40
C GLU A 211 10.35 -25.87 37.38
N GLY A 212 10.32 -26.58 38.51
CA GLY A 212 9.66 -27.90 38.62
C GLY A 212 8.15 -27.90 38.30
N ASN A 213 7.48 -26.75 38.43
CA ASN A 213 6.09 -26.52 38.02
C ASN A 213 5.91 -26.40 36.48
N GLY A 214 7.01 -26.37 35.71
CA GLY A 214 7.01 -26.28 34.26
C GLY A 214 6.97 -24.88 33.67
N PHE A 215 7.08 -23.84 34.49
CA PHE A 215 7.29 -22.47 34.01
C PHE A 215 8.73 -22.30 33.53
N VAL A 216 8.89 -21.63 32.38
CA VAL A 216 10.19 -21.31 31.79
C VAL A 216 10.36 -19.81 31.87
N SER A 217 11.45 -19.35 32.47
CA SER A 217 11.81 -17.93 32.52
C SER A 217 13.13 -17.68 31.81
N ILE A 218 13.22 -16.58 31.08
CA ILE A 218 14.47 -16.10 30.50
C ILE A 218 15.25 -15.38 31.59
N VAL A 219 16.56 -15.64 31.67
CA VAL A 219 17.48 -14.93 32.56
C VAL A 219 18.10 -13.79 31.76
N ASP A 220 17.91 -12.55 32.20
CA ASP A 220 18.58 -11.40 31.60
C ASP A 220 20.02 -11.25 32.14
N ASP A 221 20.82 -10.39 31.51
CA ASP A 221 22.22 -10.13 31.93
C ASP A 221 22.30 -9.53 33.35
N THR A 222 21.21 -8.92 33.83
CA THR A 222 21.05 -8.41 35.21
C THR A 222 20.69 -9.51 36.22
N GLY A 223 20.36 -10.71 35.76
CA GLY A 223 19.89 -11.83 36.59
C GLY A 223 18.38 -11.85 36.82
N ASP A 224 17.64 -10.90 36.23
CA ASP A 224 16.18 -10.86 36.34
C ASP A 224 15.51 -12.00 35.55
N LEU A 225 14.42 -12.53 36.10
CA LEU A 225 13.66 -13.63 35.52
C LEU A 225 12.40 -13.10 34.83
N HIS A 226 12.34 -13.23 33.51
CA HIS A 226 11.16 -12.89 32.73
C HIS A 226 10.38 -14.14 32.35
N PRO A 227 9.11 -14.29 32.79
CA PRO A 227 8.31 -15.46 32.46
C PRO A 227 8.07 -15.51 30.95
N LEU A 228 8.38 -16.64 30.34
CA LEU A 228 8.13 -16.89 28.93
C LEU A 228 6.82 -17.67 28.80
N ASP A 229 5.74 -16.96 28.51
CA ASP A 229 4.43 -17.56 28.22
C ASP A 229 3.92 -17.15 26.84
N THR A 230 2.89 -17.86 26.37
CA THR A 230 2.13 -17.58 25.16
C THR A 230 1.48 -16.19 25.19
N ASP A 231 1.18 -15.67 26.38
CA ASP A 231 0.65 -14.31 26.59
C ASP A 231 1.66 -13.20 26.29
N SER A 232 2.95 -13.52 26.21
CA SER A 232 4.00 -12.56 25.83
C SER A 232 3.97 -12.22 24.33
N ALA A 233 3.23 -12.99 23.51
CA ALA A 233 3.09 -12.72 22.08
C ALA A 233 2.14 -11.54 21.81
N ILE A 234 2.55 -10.63 20.93
CA ILE A 234 1.80 -9.40 20.63
C ILE A 234 0.66 -9.73 19.65
N PRO A 235 -0.64 -9.62 20.04
CA PRO A 235 -1.74 -9.94 19.13
C PRO A 235 -1.85 -8.91 18.01
N ALA A 236 -2.28 -9.39 16.83
CA ALA A 236 -2.56 -8.55 15.68
C ALA A 236 -3.76 -7.64 15.97
N ALA A 237 -3.59 -6.33 15.79
CA ALA A 237 -4.65 -5.36 16.04
C ALA A 237 -4.61 -4.23 15.01
N ILE A 238 -5.78 -3.86 14.48
CA ILE A 238 -5.91 -2.77 13.51
C ILE A 238 -5.47 -1.43 14.12
N SER A 239 -5.68 -1.23 15.42
CA SER A 239 -5.26 -0.02 16.14
C SER A 239 -3.73 0.13 16.26
N ARG A 240 -2.96 -0.94 15.98
CA ARG A 240 -1.49 -0.94 15.98
C ARG A 240 -0.90 -0.75 14.58
N THR A 241 -1.71 -0.55 13.55
CA THR A 241 -1.18 -0.18 12.23
C THR A 241 -0.70 1.27 12.24
N TRP A 242 0.16 1.63 11.29
CA TRP A 242 0.76 2.96 11.25
C TRP A 242 -0.27 4.10 11.09
N PRO A 243 -1.41 3.97 10.36
CA PRO A 243 -2.36 5.09 10.22
C PRO A 243 -3.02 5.55 11.52
N PRO A 244 -3.60 4.68 12.37
CA PRO A 244 -4.17 5.12 13.65
C PRO A 244 -3.10 5.61 14.64
N VAL A 245 -1.89 5.04 14.61
CA VAL A 245 -0.76 5.52 15.43
C VAL A 245 -0.36 6.94 15.00
N LEU A 246 -0.23 7.17 13.70
CA LEU A 246 0.09 8.47 13.13
C LEU A 246 -1.03 9.48 13.35
N ALA A 247 -2.30 9.07 13.23
CA ALA A 247 -3.46 9.90 13.51
C ALA A 247 -3.47 10.36 14.98
N ARG A 248 -3.25 9.44 15.92
CA ARG A 248 -3.11 9.77 17.36
C ARG A 248 -1.94 10.71 17.60
N TYR A 249 -0.79 10.48 16.95
CA TYR A 249 0.37 11.35 17.03
C TYR A 249 0.07 12.77 16.51
N LEU A 250 -0.56 12.91 15.35
CA LEU A 250 -0.94 14.21 14.78
C LEU A 250 -1.97 14.93 15.65
N ILE A 251 -3.01 14.22 16.12
CA ILE A 251 -4.01 14.76 17.04
C ILE A 251 -3.35 15.23 18.34
N SER A 252 -2.46 14.44 18.91
CA SER A 252 -1.73 14.82 20.13
C SER A 252 -0.90 16.09 19.92
N LYS A 253 -0.25 16.24 18.76
CA LYS A 253 0.56 17.42 18.41
C LYS A 253 -0.30 18.67 18.19
N ILE A 254 -1.54 18.52 17.72
CA ILE A 254 -2.49 19.62 17.56
C ILE A 254 -3.07 20.03 18.91
N ILE A 255 -3.43 19.07 19.76
CA ILE A 255 -3.99 19.32 21.10
C ILE A 255 -2.95 19.99 22.02
N HIS A 256 -1.68 19.54 21.99
CA HIS A 256 -0.60 20.14 22.80
C HIS A 256 -0.13 21.51 22.26
N ARG A 257 -0.67 21.98 21.13
CA ARG A 257 -0.41 23.33 20.59
C ARG A 257 -1.48 24.35 21.01
N ALA A 258 -2.57 23.92 21.65
CA ALA A 258 -3.52 24.83 22.27
C ALA A 258 -2.93 25.37 23.59
N PRO A 259 -2.92 26.71 23.80
CA PRO A 259 -2.41 27.29 25.03
C PRO A 259 -3.33 26.88 26.20
N LYS A 260 -2.70 26.45 27.29
CA LYS A 260 -3.35 26.16 28.57
C LYS A 260 -3.53 27.49 29.30
N ASP A 261 -4.59 28.22 28.99
CA ASP A 261 -5.02 29.42 29.74
C ASP A 261 -6.50 29.27 30.11
N SER A 262 -6.83 29.60 31.37
CA SER A 262 -8.14 29.55 32.07
C SER A 262 -8.76 28.14 32.22
N ASP A 263 -8.97 27.58 33.42
CA ASP A 263 -9.69 28.19 34.53
C ASP A 263 -9.05 27.92 35.91
N GLU A 264 -8.53 29.00 36.49
CA GLU A 264 -8.60 29.28 37.92
C GLU A 264 -9.85 30.17 38.06
N LEU A 265 -10.92 29.67 38.71
CA LEU A 265 -12.01 30.44 39.33
C LEU A 265 -13.12 29.48 39.81
N LEU A 266 -12.99 28.96 41.03
CA LEU A 266 -14.12 28.80 41.97
C LEU A 266 -13.52 28.67 43.38
N GLU A 267 -13.42 29.81 44.05
CA GLU A 267 -13.16 29.94 45.48
C GLU A 267 -14.49 30.28 46.17
N VAL A 268 -14.97 29.41 47.08
CA VAL A 268 -15.84 29.76 48.23
C VAL A 268 -15.60 28.72 49.35
N ASP A 269 -14.94 29.18 50.42
CA ASP A 269 -15.07 28.88 51.86
C ASP A 269 -15.19 27.42 52.38
N ASN A 270 -14.55 26.98 53.47
CA ASN A 270 -14.05 27.70 54.65
C ASN A 270 -13.07 26.84 55.47
N ALA A 271 -12.09 27.51 56.06
CA ALA A 271 -11.41 27.30 57.35
C ALA A 271 -11.06 25.86 57.83
N ASP A 272 -9.75 25.61 57.98
CA ASP A 272 -9.20 25.64 59.35
C ASP A 272 -7.69 25.93 59.41
N LYS A 273 -7.32 26.66 60.46
CA LYS A 273 -6.02 27.24 60.78
C LYS A 273 -4.94 26.20 61.13
N SER A 274 -3.70 26.48 60.71
CA SER A 274 -2.55 26.53 61.64
C SER A 274 -1.39 27.32 61.03
N GLU A 275 -1.06 28.43 61.67
CA GLU A 275 0.09 29.31 61.42
C GLU A 275 1.41 28.76 61.98
N SER A 276 2.49 29.46 61.61
CA SER A 276 3.78 29.62 62.30
C SER A 276 4.87 28.65 61.82
N GLY A 277 5.81 29.08 60.97
CA GLY A 277 6.97 29.95 61.28
C GLY A 277 8.23 29.12 60.95
N SER A 278 9.37 29.58 60.47
CA SER A 278 10.03 30.87 60.45
C SER A 278 11.18 30.84 59.41
N GLU A 279 11.57 32.04 58.97
CA GLU A 279 12.96 32.49 58.74
C GLU A 279 13.87 31.81 57.68
N SER A 280 14.11 32.58 56.61
CA SER A 280 15.44 32.75 55.97
C SER A 280 16.13 33.95 56.64
N PRO A 281 17.49 34.11 56.64
CA PRO A 281 18.15 34.68 55.45
C PRO A 281 19.68 34.47 55.27
N GLY A 282 20.16 34.78 54.04
CA GLY A 282 21.54 35.25 53.75
C GLY A 282 22.43 34.22 53.03
N SER A 283 23.27 34.54 52.04
CA SER A 283 23.85 35.82 51.63
C SER A 283 24.47 35.75 50.21
N ARG A 284 24.40 36.87 49.50
CA ARG A 284 25.40 37.54 48.60
C ARG A 284 26.18 36.71 47.56
N ALA A 285 25.95 37.00 46.26
CA ALA A 285 26.82 37.83 45.37
C ALA A 285 27.94 37.01 44.69
N ALA A 286 28.25 37.09 43.39
CA ALA A 286 28.27 38.23 42.48
C ALA A 286 28.23 37.79 40.99
N THR A 287 27.58 38.60 40.16
CA THR A 287 27.87 38.81 38.71
C THR A 287 28.88 39.98 38.56
N PRO A 288 29.42 40.39 37.39
CA PRO A 288 28.90 40.19 36.02
C PRO A 288 29.92 40.08 34.84
N ASN A 289 29.35 39.87 33.63
CA ASN A 289 29.67 40.45 32.30
C ASN A 289 31.11 40.39 31.76
N GLU A 290 31.41 40.36 30.46
CA GLU A 290 30.80 40.33 29.12
C GLU A 290 32.00 39.87 28.22
N THR A 291 31.88 39.33 27.02
CA THR A 291 31.69 40.09 25.77
C THR A 291 31.84 39.09 24.62
N VAL A 292 30.91 39.14 23.67
CA VAL A 292 31.02 38.59 22.31
C VAL A 292 31.80 39.60 21.45
N PRO A 293 32.54 39.15 20.42
CA PRO A 293 32.21 39.68 19.10
C PRO A 293 32.20 38.61 17.99
N THR A 294 31.13 38.65 17.21
CA THR A 294 30.95 38.10 15.86
C THR A 294 31.67 38.96 14.82
N VAL A 295 32.49 38.39 13.91
CA VAL A 295 32.56 38.75 12.47
C VAL A 295 33.03 37.57 11.60
N LEU A 296 32.13 37.18 10.69
CA LEU A 296 32.22 36.63 9.33
C LEU A 296 33.60 36.33 8.66
N LYS A 297 33.68 35.16 7.98
CA LYS A 297 33.73 34.99 6.49
C LYS A 297 34.77 33.95 5.99
N GLY A 298 34.25 32.84 5.44
CA GLY A 298 34.66 32.21 4.17
C GLY A 298 36.02 31.51 4.03
N GLY A 299 36.00 30.22 3.64
CA GLY A 299 37.14 29.56 2.99
C GLY A 299 37.05 28.03 2.92
N ARG A 300 36.74 27.49 1.73
CA ARG A 300 36.87 26.07 1.38
C ARG A 300 38.33 25.75 1.01
N ALA A 301 38.85 24.62 1.49
CA ALA A 301 39.91 23.80 0.83
C ALA A 301 39.90 22.41 1.51
N ALA A 302 39.55 21.32 0.82
CA ALA A 302 40.39 20.50 -0.06
C ALA A 302 41.53 19.77 0.70
N THR A 303 41.40 18.45 0.86
CA THR A 303 42.52 17.56 1.20
C THR A 303 42.49 16.34 0.29
N VAL A 304 43.68 16.00 -0.19
CA VAL A 304 44.00 15.20 -1.37
C VAL A 304 44.36 13.76 -1.00
N LYS A 305 43.97 12.86 -1.90
CA LYS A 305 44.40 11.48 -2.21
C LYS A 305 45.70 10.94 -1.56
N ALA A 306 45.66 9.65 -1.22
CA ALA A 306 46.72 8.69 -1.57
C ALA A 306 46.20 7.24 -1.54
N GLY A 307 46.67 6.39 -2.48
CA GLY A 307 46.68 4.92 -2.29
C GLY A 307 46.06 4.04 -3.39
N GLY A 308 46.52 4.13 -4.63
CA GLY A 308 46.15 3.18 -5.70
C GLY A 308 46.87 1.83 -5.59
N LYS A 309 46.13 0.72 -5.69
CA LYS A 309 46.67 -0.65 -5.84
C LYS A 309 46.66 -1.09 -7.30
N ARG A 310 47.85 -1.41 -7.81
CA ARG A 310 48.16 -1.94 -9.16
C ARG A 310 47.49 -3.29 -9.43
N ARG A 311 46.90 -3.45 -10.62
CA ARG A 311 46.57 -4.75 -11.24
C ARG A 311 47.82 -5.33 -11.92
N LYS A 312 48.11 -6.61 -11.67
CA LYS A 312 49.04 -7.40 -12.49
C LYS A 312 48.27 -8.01 -13.67
N ALA A 313 48.70 -7.73 -14.88
CA ALA A 313 48.40 -8.51 -16.07
C ALA A 313 49.46 -9.62 -16.19
N VAL A 314 49.03 -10.86 -16.45
CA VAL A 314 49.91 -11.95 -16.89
C VAL A 314 49.40 -12.42 -18.25
N ARG A 315 50.38 -12.60 -19.14
CA ARG A 315 50.32 -12.69 -20.59
C ARG A 315 50.16 -14.15 -21.03
N SER A 316 49.42 -14.36 -22.11
CA SER A 316 49.32 -15.63 -22.83
C SER A 316 50.66 -16.05 -23.45
N ARG A 317 50.96 -17.34 -23.38
CA ARG A 317 51.67 -18.10 -24.41
C ARG A 317 51.21 -19.54 -24.33
#